data_AF-A0A497SA69-F1
#
_entry.id   AF-A0A497SA69-F1
#
_cell.length_a   1.000
_cell.length_b   1.000
_cell.length_c   1.000
_cell.angle_alpha   90.00
_cell.angle_beta   90.00
_cell.angle_gamma   90.00
#
_symmetry.space_group_name_H-M   'P 1'
#
loop_
_entity.id
_entity.type
_entity.pdbx_description
1 polymer ?
#
loop_
_entity_poly.entity_id
_entity_poly.type
_entity_poly.pdbx_seq_one_letter_code
_entity_poly.pdbx_strand_id
1 'polypeptide(L)'
;IRIRNRNNITLNITPNKAVEISKNDPLVNNFLKNNSDSFATINLSNGIYLVAWWNNTRLSLLNYPNILTKIDSRTGTILESFKPLKRENGVVIPYQTSLLADIIVYIIIFIYLLSYVIYSNFKFKKRFKNRDWLIGFLIILFLSALFLVIMHPKDNIGYLIKFIKKTFPFYW
;
A
#
# COMPACT_ATOMS: atom_id res chain seq x y z
N ILE A 1 -12.61 56.29 -10.62
CA ILE A 1 -12.08 55.08 -11.29
C ILE A 1 -12.02 53.97 -10.25
N ARG A 2 -12.92 52.98 -10.33
CA ARG A 2 -13.03 51.90 -9.33
C ARG A 2 -12.02 50.82 -9.72
N ILE A 3 -10.88 50.79 -9.02
CA ILE A 3 -9.84 49.77 -9.22
C ILE A 3 -10.40 48.45 -8.69
N ARG A 4 -10.75 47.55 -9.62
CA ARG A 4 -11.19 46.18 -9.32
C ARG A 4 -9.95 45.38 -8.93
N ASN A 5 -9.80 45.10 -7.63
CA ASN A 5 -8.82 44.13 -7.13
C ASN A 5 -9.11 42.77 -7.76
N ARG A 6 -8.36 42.40 -8.81
CA ARG A 6 -8.27 41.03 -9.32
C ARG A 6 -7.27 40.26 -8.47
N ASN A 7 -7.65 39.93 -7.24
CA ASN A 7 -7.01 38.83 -6.52
C ASN A 7 -7.73 37.53 -6.89
N ASN A 8 -7.60 37.12 -8.17
CA ASN A 8 -7.92 35.76 -8.55
C ASN A 8 -6.75 34.88 -8.13
N ILE A 9 -6.71 34.52 -6.85
CA ILE A 9 -5.94 33.35 -6.42
C ILE A 9 -6.68 32.16 -7.03
N THR A 10 -6.26 31.74 -8.23
CA THR A 10 -6.75 30.50 -8.83
C THR A 10 -6.24 29.37 -7.94
N LEU A 11 -7.08 28.94 -7.00
CA LEU A 11 -6.83 27.76 -6.19
C LEU A 11 -6.68 26.58 -7.15
N ASN A 12 -5.56 25.87 -7.03
CA ASN A 12 -5.35 24.65 -7.80
C ASN A 12 -6.51 23.69 -7.56
N ILE A 13 -6.89 22.93 -8.59
CA ILE A 13 -7.87 21.86 -8.45
C ILE A 13 -7.37 20.83 -7.44
N THR A 14 -8.29 20.19 -6.72
CA THR A 14 -7.90 19.20 -5.70
C THR A 14 -7.40 17.90 -6.35
N PRO A 15 -6.58 17.10 -5.64
CA PRO A 15 -6.12 15.80 -6.14
C PRO A 15 -7.26 14.86 -6.54
N ASN A 16 -8.33 14.81 -5.73
CA ASN A 16 -9.52 14.00 -6.06
C ASN A 16 -10.19 14.48 -7.34
N LYS A 17 -10.25 15.80 -7.56
CA LYS A 17 -10.81 16.37 -8.78
C LYS A 17 -9.97 16.03 -10.01
N ALA A 18 -8.65 16.02 -9.89
CA ALA A 18 -7.77 15.57 -10.97
C ALA A 18 -8.01 14.10 -11.33
N VAL A 19 -8.21 13.22 -10.33
CA VAL A 19 -8.58 11.82 -10.60
C VAL A 19 -9.93 11.73 -11.32
N GLU A 20 -10.95 12.47 -10.90
CA GLU A 20 -12.24 12.51 -11.59
C GLU A 20 -12.11 13.00 -13.04
N ILE A 21 -11.39 14.10 -13.26
CA ILE A 21 -11.16 14.65 -14.59
C ILE A 21 -10.47 13.63 -15.49
N SER A 22 -9.48 12.90 -14.96
CA SER A 22 -8.77 11.87 -15.75
C SER A 22 -9.69 10.78 -16.28
N LYS A 23 -10.79 10.45 -15.58
CA LYS A 23 -11.75 9.42 -16.02
C LYS A 23 -12.51 9.83 -17.28
N ASN A 24 -12.59 11.13 -17.58
CA ASN A 24 -13.24 11.65 -18.78
C ASN A 24 -12.39 11.44 -20.04
N ASP A 25 -11.09 11.14 -19.89
CA ASP A 25 -10.24 10.83 -21.03
C ASP A 25 -10.67 9.49 -21.68
N PRO A 26 -10.83 9.42 -23.01
CA PRO A 26 -11.24 8.20 -23.69
C PRO A 26 -10.31 7.00 -23.41
N LEU A 27 -9.01 7.23 -23.27
CA LEU A 27 -8.01 6.19 -23.04
C LEU A 27 -8.14 5.62 -21.62
N VAL A 28 -8.39 6.47 -20.63
CA VAL A 28 -8.68 6.06 -19.24
C VAL A 28 -10.02 5.35 -19.17
N ASN A 29 -11.09 5.94 -19.71
CA ASN A 29 -12.43 5.36 -19.67
C ASN A 29 -12.47 3.94 -20.26
N ASN A 30 -11.85 3.73 -21.42
CA ASN A 30 -11.76 2.41 -22.05
C ASN A 30 -10.99 1.40 -21.19
N PHE A 31 -9.95 1.84 -20.48
CA PHE A 31 -9.22 0.97 -19.57
C PHE A 31 -10.03 0.58 -18.33
N LEU A 32 -10.76 1.54 -17.73
CA LEU A 32 -11.60 1.29 -16.55
C LEU A 32 -12.73 0.31 -16.87
N LYS A 33 -13.35 0.41 -18.05
CA LYS A 33 -14.37 -0.55 -18.51
C LYS A 33 -13.86 -1.99 -18.55
N ASN A 34 -12.60 -2.17 -18.92
CA ASN A 34 -11.98 -3.49 -19.05
C ASN A 34 -11.28 -3.97 -17.76
N ASN A 35 -11.15 -3.11 -16.74
CA ASN A 35 -10.41 -3.41 -15.51
C ASN A 35 -11.18 -2.83 -14.30
N SER A 36 -12.14 -3.58 -13.74
CA SER A 36 -12.95 -3.17 -12.58
C SER A 36 -12.11 -2.87 -11.34
N ASP A 37 -11.01 -3.59 -11.16
CA ASP A 37 -10.15 -3.51 -9.97
C ASP A 37 -9.02 -2.49 -10.13
N SER A 38 -9.18 -1.58 -11.09
CA SER A 38 -8.20 -0.54 -11.35
C SER A 38 -8.26 0.56 -10.30
N PHE A 39 -7.10 1.17 -10.03
CA PHE A 39 -7.00 2.25 -9.06
C PHE A 39 -5.99 3.29 -9.52
N ALA A 40 -6.09 4.51 -8.96
CA ALA A 40 -5.22 5.62 -9.32
C ALA A 40 -4.27 5.97 -8.17
N THR A 41 -3.03 6.30 -8.50
CA THR A 41 -2.15 7.10 -7.65
C THR A 41 -2.00 8.48 -8.27
N ILE A 42 -1.75 9.48 -7.43
CA ILE A 42 -1.61 10.86 -7.87
C ILE A 42 -0.40 11.52 -7.23
N ASN A 43 0.28 12.35 -8.00
CA ASN A 43 1.32 13.23 -7.51
C ASN A 43 1.24 14.59 -8.20
N LEU A 44 1.62 15.66 -7.50
CA LEU A 44 1.73 16.99 -8.07
C LEU A 44 3.21 17.29 -8.32
N SER A 45 3.57 17.59 -9.57
CA SER A 45 4.94 17.96 -9.94
C SER A 45 4.90 19.12 -10.92
N ASN A 46 5.63 20.20 -10.62
CA ASN A 46 5.75 21.39 -11.48
C ASN A 46 4.40 21.97 -11.96
N GLY A 47 3.38 21.96 -11.09
CA GLY A 47 2.05 22.46 -11.44
C GLY A 47 1.22 21.52 -12.33
N ILE A 48 1.68 20.28 -12.53
CA ILE A 48 0.98 19.23 -13.27
C ILE A 48 0.65 18.07 -12.32
N TYR A 49 -0.62 17.68 -12.27
CA TYR A 49 -1.03 16.44 -11.65
C TYR A 49 -0.71 15.26 -12.58
N LEU A 50 0.06 14.33 -12.05
CA LEU A 50 0.37 13.03 -12.66
C LEU A 50 -0.59 12.01 -12.06
N VAL A 51 -1.66 11.68 -12.79
CA VAL A 51 -2.63 10.65 -12.40
C VAL A 51 -2.25 9.34 -13.07
N ALA A 52 -1.74 8.40 -12.29
CA ALA A 52 -1.30 7.10 -12.76
C ALA A 52 -2.36 6.04 -12.45
N TRP A 53 -2.89 5.41 -13.50
CA TRP A 53 -3.88 4.34 -13.40
C TRP A 53 -3.22 2.96 -13.49
N TRP A 54 -3.58 2.09 -12.55
CA TRP A 54 -2.98 0.79 -12.34
C TRP A 54 -4.02 -0.31 -12.46
N ASN A 55 -3.61 -1.47 -12.95
CA ASN A 55 -4.21 -2.76 -12.61
C ASN A 55 -3.17 -3.61 -11.86
N ASN A 56 -3.65 -4.62 -11.13
CA ASN A 56 -2.79 -5.46 -10.30
C ASN A 56 -1.71 -6.20 -11.10
N THR A 57 -2.01 -6.60 -12.34
CA THR A 57 -1.08 -7.35 -13.21
C THR A 57 0.11 -6.49 -13.68
N ARG A 58 -0.14 -5.25 -14.10
CA ARG A 58 0.92 -4.32 -14.53
C ARG A 58 1.78 -3.89 -13.35
N LEU A 59 1.15 -3.64 -12.20
CA LEU A 59 1.86 -3.26 -10.99
C LEU A 59 2.85 -4.34 -10.55
N SER A 60 2.42 -5.62 -10.55
CA SER A 60 3.30 -6.72 -10.14
C SER A 60 4.45 -7.00 -11.10
N LEU A 61 4.29 -6.72 -12.40
CA LEU A 61 5.25 -7.12 -13.43
C LEU A 61 6.22 -6.01 -13.83
N LEU A 62 5.76 -4.76 -13.90
CA LEU A 62 6.44 -3.72 -14.67
C LEU A 62 6.76 -2.46 -13.85
N ASN A 63 6.23 -2.30 -12.64
CA ASN A 63 6.53 -1.15 -11.75
C ASN A 63 6.30 0.24 -12.41
N TYR A 64 5.45 0.33 -13.43
CA TYR A 64 4.96 1.57 -14.03
C TYR A 64 3.49 1.40 -14.45
N PRO A 65 2.69 2.47 -14.51
CA PRO A 65 1.24 2.35 -14.63
C PRO A 65 0.78 1.85 -16.01
N ASN A 66 -0.49 1.48 -16.11
CA ASN A 66 -1.12 1.15 -17.39
C ASN A 66 -1.32 2.41 -18.22
N ILE A 67 -1.74 3.49 -17.55
CA ILE A 67 -2.03 4.79 -18.16
C ILE A 67 -1.50 5.88 -17.24
N LEU A 68 -0.90 6.90 -17.83
CA LEU A 68 -0.56 8.13 -17.15
C LEU A 68 -1.32 9.28 -17.81
N THR A 69 -2.02 10.06 -17.00
CA THR A 69 -2.71 11.27 -17.41
C THR A 69 -2.09 12.48 -16.74
N LYS A 70 -1.67 13.46 -17.54
CA LYS A 70 -1.12 14.74 -17.10
C LYS A 70 -2.24 15.78 -17.12
N ILE A 71 -2.51 16.41 -15.98
CA ILE A 71 -3.57 17.41 -15.82
C ILE A 71 -2.95 18.69 -15.29
N ASP A 72 -3.25 19.81 -15.91
CA ASP A 72 -2.85 21.12 -15.39
C ASP A 72 -3.55 21.37 -14.04
N SER A 73 -2.76 21.61 -13.00
CA SER A 73 -3.28 21.80 -11.64
C SER A 73 -4.09 23.08 -11.45
N ARG A 74 -3.94 24.08 -12.32
CA ARG A 74 -4.65 25.37 -12.23
C ARG A 74 -5.97 25.34 -12.98
N THR A 75 -5.97 24.77 -14.19
CA THR A 75 -7.14 24.80 -15.08
C THR A 75 -7.97 23.52 -15.00
N GLY A 76 -7.38 22.41 -14.55
CA GLY A 76 -7.98 21.08 -14.63
C GLY A 76 -8.09 20.55 -16.06
N THR A 77 -7.37 21.11 -17.02
CA THR A 77 -7.35 20.60 -18.39
C THR A 77 -6.43 19.40 -18.48
N ILE A 78 -6.89 18.35 -19.18
CA ILE A 78 -6.05 17.21 -19.54
C ILE A 78 -5.06 17.68 -20.60
N LEU A 79 -3.78 17.64 -20.27
CA LEU A 79 -2.70 18.00 -21.18
C LEU A 79 -2.36 16.83 -22.10
N GLU A 80 -2.30 15.62 -21.52
CA GLU A 80 -1.88 14.41 -22.23
C GLU A 80 -2.34 13.16 -21.47
N SER A 81 -2.76 12.12 -22.19
CA SER A 81 -2.99 10.77 -21.65
C SER A 81 -2.31 9.75 -22.54
N PHE A 82 -1.50 8.86 -21.96
CA PHE A 82 -0.77 7.86 -22.73
C PHE A 82 -0.51 6.58 -21.94
N LYS A 83 -0.18 5.50 -22.65
CA LYS A 83 0.29 4.25 -22.06
C LYS A 83 1.82 4.30 -21.94
N PRO A 84 2.39 4.49 -20.74
CA PRO A 84 3.84 4.55 -20.62
C PRO A 84 4.46 3.20 -20.96
N LEU A 85 5.61 3.24 -21.63
CA LEU A 85 6.43 2.07 -21.97
C LEU A 85 7.54 1.81 -20.94
N LYS A 86 7.76 2.79 -20.05
CA LYS A 86 8.77 2.77 -18.99
C LYS A 86 8.30 3.59 -17.80
N ARG A 87 9.05 3.54 -16.69
CA ARG A 87 8.79 4.36 -15.52
C ARG A 87 9.01 5.84 -15.83
N GLU A 88 8.01 6.66 -15.55
CA GLU A 88 8.06 8.11 -15.68
C GLU A 88 8.43 8.78 -14.35
N ASN A 89 9.20 9.85 -14.41
CA ASN A 89 9.63 10.60 -13.23
C ASN A 89 8.44 11.25 -12.54
N GLY A 90 8.41 11.19 -11.20
CA GLY A 90 7.33 11.76 -10.39
C GLY A 90 6.07 10.91 -10.29
N VAL A 91 5.98 9.76 -10.99
CA VAL A 91 4.90 8.80 -10.79
C VAL A 91 5.08 8.07 -9.46
N VAL A 92 4.06 8.17 -8.60
CA VAL A 92 4.01 7.46 -7.33
C VAL A 92 3.58 6.02 -7.59
N ILE A 93 4.50 5.07 -7.37
CA ILE A 93 4.18 3.65 -7.42
C ILE A 93 3.48 3.27 -6.12
N PRO A 94 2.28 2.66 -6.18
CA PRO A 94 1.61 2.16 -5.00
C PRO A 94 2.51 1.12 -4.31
N TYR A 95 2.72 1.29 -3.01
CA TYR A 95 3.54 0.38 -2.23
C TYR A 95 2.80 -0.95 -2.07
N GLN A 96 3.30 -1.99 -2.71
CA GLN A 96 2.90 -3.36 -2.38
C GLN A 96 3.72 -3.82 -1.18
N THR A 97 3.07 -3.94 -0.02
CA THR A 97 3.65 -4.59 1.14
C THR A 97 3.87 -6.06 0.83
N SER A 98 5.13 -6.49 0.82
CA SER A 98 5.47 -7.91 0.63
C SER A 98 4.84 -8.74 1.75
N LEU A 99 4.01 -9.71 1.39
CA LEU A 99 3.37 -10.60 2.36
C LEU A 99 4.30 -11.71 2.88
N LEU A 100 5.50 -11.84 2.32
CA LEU A 100 6.42 -12.93 2.68
C LEU A 100 6.83 -12.86 4.16
N ALA A 101 7.07 -11.66 4.68
CA ALA A 101 7.44 -11.48 6.08
C ALA A 101 6.29 -11.92 7.02
N ASP A 102 5.05 -11.55 6.69
CA ASP A 102 3.85 -12.00 7.43
C ASP A 102 3.75 -13.53 7.44
N ILE A 103 3.92 -14.17 6.28
CA ILE A 103 3.82 -15.62 6.13
C ILE A 103 4.89 -16.33 6.98
N ILE A 104 6.13 -15.84 6.97
CA ILE A 104 7.22 -16.37 7.79
C ILE A 104 6.86 -16.32 9.27
N VAL A 105 6.34 -15.19 9.75
CA VAL A 105 5.93 -15.03 11.15
C VAL A 105 4.79 -16.00 11.52
N TYR A 106 3.79 -16.16 10.64
CA TYR A 106 2.71 -17.11 10.88
C TYR A 106 3.22 -18.55 10.97
N ILE A 107 4.15 -18.95 10.10
CA ILE A 107 4.78 -20.27 10.12
C ILE A 107 5.55 -20.49 11.44
N ILE A 108 6.33 -19.51 11.89
CA ILE A 108 7.11 -19.61 13.14
C ILE A 108 6.17 -19.78 14.34
N ILE A 109 5.12 -18.96 14.44
CA ILE A 109 4.12 -19.05 15.52
C ILE A 109 3.41 -20.41 15.47
N PHE A 110 3.02 -20.86 14.28
CA PHE A 110 2.35 -22.15 14.10
C PHE A 110 3.23 -23.33 14.54
N ILE A 111 4.50 -23.37 14.11
CA ILE A 111 5.46 -24.42 14.50
C ILE A 111 5.66 -24.41 16.02
N TYR A 112 5.73 -23.23 16.63
CA TYR A 112 5.89 -23.11 18.07
C TYR A 112 4.69 -23.68 18.84
N LEU A 113 3.47 -23.29 18.45
CA LEU A 113 2.24 -23.80 19.04
C LEU A 113 2.09 -25.31 18.83
N LEU A 114 2.42 -25.80 17.64
CA LEU A 114 2.39 -27.23 17.33
C LEU A 114 3.38 -27.99 18.23
N SER A 115 4.59 -27.46 18.41
CA SER A 115 5.61 -28.02 19.30
C SER A 115 5.13 -28.07 20.75
N TYR A 116 4.43 -27.03 21.21
CA TYR A 116 3.82 -26.99 22.54
C TYR A 116 2.73 -28.06 22.71
N VAL A 117 1.83 -28.21 21.74
CA VAL A 117 0.77 -29.22 21.78
C VAL A 117 1.34 -30.63 21.79
N ILE A 118 2.33 -30.91 20.93
CA ILE A 118 3.05 -32.18 20.90
C ILE A 118 3.69 -32.45 22.27
N TYR A 119 4.42 -31.46 22.81
CA TYR A 119 5.05 -31.58 24.13
C TYR A 119 4.03 -31.85 25.25
N SER A 120 2.89 -31.15 25.23
CA SER A 120 1.84 -31.28 26.25
C SER A 120 1.15 -32.65 26.24
N ASN A 121 0.98 -33.25 25.05
CA ASN A 121 0.31 -34.53 24.87
C ASN A 121 1.23 -35.76 25.03
N PHE A 122 2.54 -35.60 24.84
CA PHE A 122 3.48 -36.68 25.07
C PHE A 122 3.77 -36.87 26.57
N LYS A 123 3.79 -38.12 27.03
CA LYS A 123 4.02 -38.52 28.46
C LYS A 123 5.40 -38.12 29.02
N PHE A 124 6.25 -37.43 28.25
CA PHE A 124 7.57 -36.93 28.66
C PHE A 124 7.51 -35.52 29.31
N LYS A 125 6.54 -35.30 30.21
CA LYS A 125 6.30 -34.02 30.93
C LYS A 125 7.39 -33.60 31.94
N LYS A 126 8.59 -34.18 31.90
CA LYS A 126 9.55 -34.04 33.00
C LYS A 126 10.58 -32.91 32.86
N ARG A 127 10.71 -32.27 31.69
CA ARG A 127 11.86 -31.37 31.42
C ARG A 127 11.58 -29.87 31.39
N PHE A 128 10.39 -29.42 30.97
CA PHE A 128 10.07 -27.99 30.83
C PHE A 128 8.82 -27.61 31.60
N LYS A 129 8.89 -26.52 32.36
CA LYS A 129 7.73 -25.97 33.06
C LYS A 129 6.90 -25.16 32.07
N ASN A 130 5.58 -25.03 32.31
CA ASN A 130 4.71 -24.17 31.50
C ASN A 130 5.21 -22.72 31.42
N ARG A 131 5.88 -22.24 32.48
CA ARG A 131 6.51 -20.93 32.52
C ARG A 131 7.60 -20.76 31.45
N ASP A 132 8.37 -21.81 31.16
CA ASP A 132 9.46 -21.76 30.18
C ASP A 132 8.88 -21.62 28.75
N TRP A 133 7.76 -22.29 28.49
CA TRP A 133 6.99 -22.10 27.26
C TRP A 133 6.42 -20.68 27.16
N LEU A 134 5.85 -20.12 28.22
CA LEU A 134 5.38 -18.73 28.17
C LEU A 134 6.52 -17.75 27.85
N ILE A 135 7.68 -17.93 28.47
CA ILE A 135 8.87 -17.10 28.22
C ILE A 135 9.32 -17.25 26.76
N GLY A 136 9.42 -18.48 26.25
CA GLY A 136 9.77 -18.74 24.86
C GLY A 136 8.80 -18.10 23.87
N PHE A 137 7.49 -18.15 24.16
CA PHE A 137 6.48 -17.51 23.35
C PHE A 137 6.65 -15.99 23.30
N LEU A 138 6.89 -15.35 24.45
CA LEU A 138 7.13 -13.91 24.53
C LEU A 138 8.39 -13.50 23.74
N ILE A 139 9.47 -14.28 23.81
CA ILE A 139 10.68 -14.04 23.03
C ILE A 139 10.40 -14.13 21.53
N ILE A 140 9.64 -15.15 21.09
CA ILE A 140 9.27 -15.32 19.68
C ILE A 140 8.39 -14.17 19.20
N LEU A 141 7.43 -13.73 20.00
CA LEU A 141 6.60 -12.56 19.68
C LEU A 141 7.45 -11.31 19.51
N PHE A 142 8.39 -11.06 20.43
CA PHE A 142 9.28 -9.91 20.37
C PHE A 142 10.18 -9.95 19.11
N LEU A 143 10.80 -11.09 18.83
CA LEU A 143 11.63 -11.27 17.63
C LEU A 143 10.81 -11.14 16.34
N SER A 144 9.58 -11.66 16.32
CA SER A 144 8.68 -11.53 15.17
C SER A 144 8.29 -10.07 14.92
N ALA A 145 8.01 -9.31 15.99
CA ALA A 145 7.71 -7.88 15.88
C ALA A 145 8.92 -7.10 15.32
N LEU A 146 10.13 -7.37 15.82
CA LEU A 146 11.34 -6.75 15.30
C LEU A 146 11.57 -7.12 13.83
N PHE A 147 11.42 -8.39 13.47
CA PHE A 147 11.56 -8.86 12.09
C PHE A 147 10.58 -8.15 11.14
N LEU A 148 9.31 -8.02 11.52
CA LEU A 148 8.31 -7.31 10.71
C LEU A 148 8.67 -5.82 10.53
N VAL A 149 9.14 -5.15 11.58
CA VAL A 149 9.58 -3.75 11.48
C VAL A 149 10.76 -3.61 10.53
N ILE A 150 11.76 -4.50 10.63
CA ILE A 150 12.96 -4.49 9.77
C ILE A 150 12.60 -4.76 8.30
N MET A 151 11.69 -5.70 8.04
CA MET A 151 11.28 -6.06 6.68
C MET A 151 10.35 -5.01 6.03
N HIS A 152 9.80 -4.09 6.81
CA HIS A 152 8.90 -3.03 6.36
C HIS A 152 9.36 -1.62 6.76
N PRO A 153 10.53 -1.15 6.27
CA PRO A 153 11.15 0.10 6.72
C PRO A 153 10.38 1.37 6.35
N LYS A 154 9.39 1.29 5.45
CA LYS A 154 8.53 2.43 5.10
C LYS A 154 7.41 2.67 6.11
N ASP A 155 6.91 1.60 6.72
CA ASP A 155 5.81 1.65 7.67
C ASP A 155 6.28 1.61 9.13
N ASN A 156 7.54 1.19 9.38
CA ASN A 156 8.16 1.08 10.71
C ASN A 156 7.23 0.41 11.73
N ILE A 157 7.04 1.02 12.89
CA ILE A 157 6.15 0.54 13.96
C ILE A 157 4.69 0.51 13.50
N GLY A 158 4.30 1.39 12.57
CA GLY A 158 2.94 1.42 12.00
C GLY A 158 2.58 0.14 11.26
N TYR A 159 3.57 -0.62 10.77
CA TYR A 159 3.32 -1.92 10.16
C TYR A 159 2.74 -2.93 11.16
N LEU A 160 3.16 -2.90 12.42
CA LEU A 160 2.65 -3.81 13.44
C LEU A 160 1.14 -3.64 13.65
N ILE A 161 0.65 -2.40 13.60
CA ILE A 161 -0.78 -2.11 13.70
C ILE A 161 -1.52 -2.69 12.49
N LYS A 162 -0.98 -2.53 11.28
CA LYS A 162 -1.55 -3.12 10.06
C LYS A 162 -1.57 -4.65 10.14
N PHE A 163 -0.49 -5.24 10.63
CA PHE A 163 -0.36 -6.68 10.83
C PHE A 163 -1.42 -7.20 11.81
N ILE A 164 -1.54 -6.60 13.00
CA ILE A 164 -2.54 -6.99 14.01
C ILE A 164 -3.97 -6.88 13.44
N LYS A 165 -4.31 -5.79 12.75
CA LYS A 165 -5.62 -5.61 12.11
C LYS A 165 -5.91 -6.70 11.08
N LYS A 166 -4.90 -7.09 10.30
CA LYS A 166 -5.00 -8.17 9.31
C LYS A 166 -5.16 -9.54 9.97
N THR A 167 -4.47 -9.80 11.08
CA THR A 167 -4.55 -11.09 11.80
C THR A 167 -5.85 -11.22 12.60
N PHE A 168 -6.35 -10.13 13.18
CA PHE A 168 -7.54 -10.08 14.02
C PHE A 168 -8.58 -9.08 13.48
N PRO A 169 -9.24 -9.41 12.35
CA PRO A 169 -10.17 -8.50 11.69
C PRO A 169 -11.45 -8.21 12.48
N PHE A 170 -11.73 -9.01 13.52
CA PHE A 170 -12.97 -8.91 14.31
C PHE A 170 -12.89 -7.99 15.54
N TYR A 171 -11.72 -7.40 15.83
CA TYR A 171 -11.47 -6.61 17.05
C TYR A 171 -11.36 -5.10 16.82
N TRP A 172 -11.79 -4.60 15.65
CA TRP A 172 -11.70 -3.20 15.24
C TRP A 172 -12.94 -2.78 14.45
#